data_AF-A0A316N367-F1
#
_entry.id   AF-A0A316N367-F1
#
_cell.length_a   1.000
_cell.length_b   1.000
_cell.length_c   1.000
_cell.angle_alpha   90.00
_cell.angle_beta   90.00
_cell.angle_gamma   90.00
#
_symmetry.space_group_name_H-M   'P 1'
#
loop_
_entity.id
_entity.type
_entity.pdbx_description
1 polymer ?
#
loop_
_entity_poly.entity_id
_entity_poly.type
_entity_poly.pdbx_seq_one_letter_code
_entity_poly.pdbx_strand_id
1 'polypeptide(L)' 'EREREREREFRPAAGETLELALARAERDIILNALESCGGNKLRAAEHLGVNLRTFHRRCAKLGIVRRLPGQQG' A
#
# COMPACT_ATOMS: atom_id res chain seq x y z
N GLU A 1 1.16 -24.63 1.45
CA GLU A 1 0.66 -23.35 2.01
C GLU A 1 0.96 -22.10 1.18
N ARG A 2 1.62 -22.19 0.01
CA ARG A 2 2.04 -21.04 -0.80
C ARG A 2 0.98 -20.52 -1.81
N GLU A 3 -0.25 -21.03 -1.72
CA GLU A 3 -1.26 -21.00 -2.80
C GLU A 3 -2.45 -20.07 -2.53
N ARG A 4 -2.55 -19.45 -1.35
CA ARG A 4 -3.62 -18.49 -1.05
C ARG A 4 -3.25 -17.14 -1.70
N GLU A 5 -4.21 -16.49 -2.36
CA GLU A 5 -4.20 -15.06 -2.73
C GLU A 5 -3.46 -14.56 -3.98
N ARG A 6 -2.97 -15.41 -4.90
CA ARG A 6 -2.57 -14.88 -6.24
C ARG A 6 -3.75 -14.41 -7.10
N GLU A 7 -4.96 -14.77 -6.73
CA GLU A 7 -6.20 -14.42 -7.45
C GLU A 7 -6.92 -13.21 -6.83
N ARG A 8 -6.17 -12.20 -6.36
CA ARG A 8 -6.70 -10.84 -6.39
C ARG A 8 -6.59 -10.35 -7.82
N GLU A 9 -7.49 -10.83 -8.67
CA GLU A 9 -7.64 -10.32 -10.01
C GLU A 9 -7.83 -8.81 -9.90
N PHE A 10 -6.84 -8.04 -10.38
CA PHE A 10 -6.94 -6.60 -10.43
C PHE A 10 -7.97 -6.25 -11.52
N ARG A 11 -9.24 -6.30 -11.15
CA ARG A 11 -10.34 -5.89 -12.00
C ARG A 11 -10.69 -4.45 -11.64
N PRO A 12 -10.30 -3.47 -12.47
CA PRO A 12 -10.75 -2.09 -12.27
C PRO A 12 -12.28 -2.08 -12.26
N ALA A 13 -12.86 -1.26 -11.40
CA ALA A 13 -14.31 -1.13 -11.38
C ALA A 13 -14.79 -0.56 -12.73
N ALA A 14 -15.97 -0.98 -13.19
CA ALA A 14 -16.55 -0.44 -14.42
C ALA A 14 -16.72 1.08 -14.29
N GLY A 15 -16.08 1.85 -15.18
CA GLY A 15 -16.06 3.32 -15.13
C GLY A 15 -14.96 3.93 -14.26
N GLU A 16 -14.05 3.13 -13.69
CA GLU A 16 -12.88 3.63 -12.97
C GLU A 16 -11.87 4.30 -13.93
N THR A 17 -11.36 5.47 -13.57
CA THR A 17 -10.30 6.13 -14.33
C THR A 17 -8.95 5.46 -14.04
N LEU A 18 -8.03 5.54 -15.00
CA LEU A 18 -6.66 5.02 -14.84
C LEU A 18 -6.00 5.55 -13.55
N GLU A 19 -6.22 6.83 -13.21
CA GLU A 19 -5.68 7.43 -12.01
C GLU A 19 -6.21 6.80 -10.72
N LEU A 20 -7.50 6.46 -10.68
CA LEU A 20 -8.12 5.83 -9.51
C LEU A 20 -7.68 4.37 -9.36
N ALA A 21 -7.60 3.65 -10.48
CA ALA A 21 -7.10 2.28 -10.53
C ALA A 21 -5.65 2.20 -10.02
N LEU A 22 -4.79 3.10 -10.49
CA LEU A 22 -3.39 3.21 -10.03
C LEU A 22 -3.31 3.59 -8.56
N ALA A 23 -4.12 4.55 -8.10
CA ALA A 23 -4.14 4.94 -6.68
C ALA A 23 -4.55 3.78 -5.77
N ARG A 24 -5.52 2.97 -6.19
CA ARG A 24 -5.97 1.78 -5.45
C ARG A 24 -4.88 0.71 -5.38
N ALA A 25 -4.26 0.38 -6.51
CA ALA A 25 -3.13 -0.56 -6.55
C ALA A 25 -1.97 -0.07 -5.69
N GLU A 26 -1.61 1.22 -5.80
CA GLU A 26 -0.53 1.83 -5.04
C GLU A 26 -0.81 1.80 -3.54
N ARG A 27 -2.06 2.05 -3.12
CA ARG A 27 -2.49 1.94 -1.72
C ARG A 27 -2.31 0.52 -1.19
N ASP A 28 -2.73 -0.49 -1.93
CA ASP A 28 -2.64 -1.90 -1.52
C ASP A 28 -1.18 -2.33 -1.33
N ILE A 29 -0.31 -1.96 -2.29
CA ILE A 29 1.13 -2.23 -2.22
C ILE A 29 1.78 -1.54 -1.01
N ILE A 30 1.45 -0.28 -0.75
CA ILE A 30 1.97 0.47 0.40
C ILE A 30 1.52 -0.15 1.73
N LEU A 31 0.26 -0.56 1.84
CA LEU A 31 -0.26 -1.20 3.04
C LEU A 31 0.41 -2.54 3.29
N ASN A 32 0.53 -3.38 2.26
CA ASN A 32 1.21 -4.67 2.38
C ASN A 32 2.68 -4.50 2.79
N ALA A 33 3.40 -3.54 2.19
CA ALA A 33 4.77 -3.24 2.60
C ALA A 33 4.85 -2.76 4.05
N LEU A 34 3.90 -1.95 4.51
CA LEU A 34 3.82 -1.52 5.91
C LEU A 34 3.54 -2.70 6.84
N GLU A 35 2.61 -3.58 6.51
CA GLU A 35 2.28 -4.78 7.30
C GLU A 35 3.48 -5.73 7.39
N SER A 36 4.11 -6.03 6.24
CA SER A 36 5.32 -6.86 6.17
C SER A 36 6.51 -6.26 6.95
N CYS A 37 6.56 -4.92 7.08
CA CYS A 37 7.61 -4.22 7.81
C CYS A 37 7.22 -3.86 9.26
N GLY A 38 6.09 -4.35 9.79
CA GLY A 38 5.63 -4.05 11.14
C GLY A 38 5.34 -2.57 11.39
N GLY A 39 4.96 -1.84 10.34
CA GLY A 39 4.66 -0.41 10.37
C GLY A 39 5.87 0.52 10.29
N ASN A 40 7.07 -0.03 10.07
CA ASN A 40 8.25 0.79 9.84
C ASN A 40 8.26 1.37 8.44
N LYS A 41 7.95 2.66 8.32
CA LYS A 41 7.86 3.39 7.05
C LYS A 41 9.18 3.44 6.27
N LEU A 42 10.31 3.50 6.96
CA LEU A 42 11.62 3.51 6.32
C LEU A 42 11.86 2.15 5.65
N ARG A 43 11.66 1.07 6.40
CA ARG A 43 11.78 -0.29 5.85
C ARG A 43 10.77 -0.58 4.75
N ALA A 44 9.53 -0.10 4.88
CA ALA A 44 8.52 -0.24 3.82
C ALA A 44 8.91 0.52 2.55
N ALA A 45 9.46 1.74 2.68
CA ALA A 45 9.95 2.51 1.54
C ALA A 45 11.15 1.84 0.86
N GLU A 46 12.11 1.34 1.64
CA GLU A 46 13.25 0.57 1.14
C GLU A 46 12.81 -0.73 0.46
N HIS A 47 11.84 -1.44 1.05
CA HIS A 47 11.27 -2.65 0.48
C HIS A 47 10.58 -2.39 -0.87
N LEU A 48 9.93 -1.24 -1.01
CA LEU A 48 9.30 -0.80 -2.26
C LEU A 48 10.30 -0.16 -3.25
N GLY A 49 11.57 -0.02 -2.90
CA GLY A 49 12.59 0.61 -3.74
C GLY A 49 12.34 2.10 -4.00
N VAL A 50 11.57 2.78 -3.13
CA VAL A 50 11.26 4.21 -3.27
C VAL A 50 11.88 5.01 -2.14
N ASN A 51 12.27 6.25 -2.44
CA ASN A 51 12.80 7.13 -1.41
C ASN A 51 11.71 7.47 -0.36
N LEU A 52 12.10 7.62 0.90
CA LEU A 52 11.16 7.89 2.01
C LEU A 52 10.29 9.13 1.76
N ARG A 53 10.84 10.17 1.14
CA ARG A 53 10.10 11.39 0.76
C ARG A 53 8.98 11.11 -0.25
N THR A 54 9.25 10.26 -1.23
CA THR A 54 8.27 9.83 -2.23
C THR A 54 7.20 8.96 -1.59
N PHE A 55 7.61 8.04 -0.71
CA PHE A 55 6.69 7.23 0.09
C PHE A 55 5.75 8.10 0.93
N HIS A 56 6.28 9.09 1.65
CA HIS A 56 5.49 10.02 2.45
C HIS A 56 4.49 10.82 1.58
N ARG A 57 4.92 11.29 0.40
CA ARG A 57 4.05 12.01 -0.54
C ARG A 57 2.92 11.12 -1.07
N ARG A 58 3.21 9.86 -1.40
CA ARG A 58 2.21 8.87 -1.84
C ARG A 58 1.23 8.56 -0.71
N CYS A 59 1.71 8.32 0.51
CA CYS A 59 0.86 8.12 1.68
C CYS A 59 -0.06 9.31 1.95
N ALA A 60 0.45 10.54 1.85
CA ALA A 60 -0.36 11.75 2.02
C ALA A 60 -1.44 11.87 0.92
N LYS A 61 -1.06 11.64 -0.35
CA LYS A 61 -1.99 11.67 -1.49
C LYS A 61 -3.09 10.61 -1.38
N LEU A 62 -2.76 9.43 -0.87
CA LEU A 62 -3.66 8.29 -0.73
C LEU A 62 -4.44 8.30 0.59
N GLY A 63 -4.27 9.32 1.43
CA GLY A 63 -4.93 9.40 2.73
C GLY A 63 -4.52 8.29 3.71
N ILE A 64 -3.33 7.70 3.53
CA ILE A 64 -2.76 6.71 4.44
C ILE A 64 -2.17 7.46 5.64
N VAL A 65 -3.06 8.03 6.45
CA VAL A 65 -2.72 8.77 7.67
C VAL A 65 -2.80 7.77 8.82
N ARG A 66 -1.63 7.32 9.27
CA ARG A 66 -1.36 6.45 10.43
C ARG A 66 -2.61 6.00 11.22
N ARG A 67 -3.12 4.82 10.86
CA ARG A 67 -3.59 3.84 11.83
C ARG A 67 -3.46 2.46 11.19
N LEU A 68 -2.37 1.78 11.50
CA LEU A 68 -2.34 0.32 11.33
C LEU A 68 -3.24 -0.23 12.44
N PRO A 69 -4.30 -1.00 12.11
CA PRO A 69 -5.07 -1.71 13.12
C PRO A 69 -4.15 -2.76 13.77
N GLY A 70 -3.65 -2.49 14.98
CA GLY A 70 -2.69 -3.38 15.67
C GLY A 70 -1.76 -2.71 16.69
N GLN A 71 -1.84 -1.39 16.88
CA GLN A 71 -1.09 -0.66 17.92
C GLN A 71 -2.06 -0.05 18.95
N GLN A 72 -2.97 -0.85 19.50
CA GLN A 72 -3.63 -0.56 20.78
C GLN A 72 -3.06 -1.52 21.80
N GLY A 73 -2.14 -1.02 22.61
CA GLY A 73 -1.74 -1.56 23.90
C GLY A 73 -2.01 -0.51 24.95
#